data_AF-A0A521LKN5-F1
#
_entry.id   AF-A0A521LKN5-F1
#
_cell.length_a   1.000
_cell.length_b   1.000
_cell.length_c   1.000
_cell.angle_alpha   90.00
_cell.angle_beta   90.00
_cell.angle_gamma   90.00
#
_symmetry.space_group_name_H-M   'P 1'
#
loop_
_entity.id
_entity.type
_entity.pdbx_description
1 polymer ?
#
loop_
_entity_poly.entity_id
_entity_poly.type
_entity_poly.pdbx_seq_one_letter_code
_entity_poly.pdbx_strand_id
1 'polypeptide(L)'
;MNTATEPVSVSMTEQGRASVEQRILALLESDKSQTFEQVATLLPDISWSQVFLAIDRLSRSGQVVLRKISGRDYRVSLNRTRPDA
;
A
#
# COMPACT_ATOMS: atom_id res chain seq x y z
N MET A 1 -17.22 -42.46 -17.38
CA MET A 1 -17.14 -42.16 -15.93
C MET A 1 -16.26 -40.93 -15.81
N ASN A 2 -16.91 -39.79 -15.72
CA ASN A 2 -16.33 -38.47 -15.94
C ASN A 2 -16.61 -37.69 -14.65
N THR A 3 -15.56 -37.47 -13.87
CA THR A 3 -15.55 -36.55 -12.73
C THR A 3 -14.67 -35.38 -13.10
N ALA A 4 -15.32 -34.34 -13.62
CA ALA A 4 -14.82 -32.99 -13.59
C ALA A 4 -15.00 -32.43 -12.17
N THR A 5 -13.91 -32.00 -11.55
CA THR A 5 -13.86 -31.11 -10.39
C THR A 5 -12.74 -30.12 -10.71
N GLU A 6 -13.12 -29.09 -11.47
CA GLU A 6 -13.16 -27.69 -11.03
C GLU A 6 -11.78 -27.01 -11.05
N PRO A 7 -11.56 -26.01 -11.94
CA PRO A 7 -10.45 -25.09 -11.80
C PRO A 7 -10.72 -24.23 -10.57
N VAL A 8 -9.79 -24.23 -9.62
CA VAL A 8 -9.75 -23.23 -8.54
C VAL A 8 -9.75 -21.85 -9.18
N SER A 9 -10.93 -21.23 -9.15
CA SER A 9 -11.16 -19.85 -9.56
C SER A 9 -10.55 -18.98 -8.46
N VAL A 10 -9.23 -18.76 -8.55
CA VAL A 10 -8.62 -17.62 -7.87
C VAL A 10 -9.32 -16.40 -8.43
N SER A 11 -10.09 -15.78 -7.56
CA SER A 11 -11.06 -14.75 -7.87
C SER A 11 -10.37 -13.58 -8.53
N MET A 12 -10.57 -13.50 -9.84
CA MET A 12 -10.30 -12.33 -10.65
C MET A 12 -11.32 -11.26 -10.24
N THR A 13 -10.94 -10.34 -9.34
CA THR A 13 -11.29 -8.91 -9.36
C THR A 13 -10.63 -8.17 -8.17
N GLU A 14 -9.35 -7.83 -8.28
CA GLU A 14 -8.80 -6.60 -7.65
C GLU A 14 -8.45 -5.56 -8.73
N GLN A 15 -9.07 -5.67 -9.90
CA GLN A 15 -8.93 -4.71 -10.99
C GLN A 15 -10.23 -3.92 -11.13
N GLY A 16 -10.23 -2.67 -10.66
CA GLY A 16 -11.32 -1.72 -10.88
C GLY A 16 -11.08 -0.34 -10.26
N ARG A 17 -10.49 -0.30 -9.06
CA ARG A 17 -9.86 0.90 -8.47
C ARG A 17 -8.72 0.38 -7.60
N ALA A 18 -7.48 0.72 -7.95
CA ALA A 18 -6.37 0.44 -7.04
C ALA A 18 -6.73 1.06 -5.67
N SER A 19 -6.75 0.24 -4.62
CA SER A 19 -7.02 0.71 -3.27
C SER A 19 -6.02 1.81 -2.92
N VAL A 20 -6.41 2.75 -2.05
CA VAL A 20 -5.52 3.83 -1.59
C VAL A 20 -4.16 3.27 -1.16
N GLU A 21 -4.17 2.12 -0.48
CA GLU A 21 -2.99 1.33 -0.10
C GLU A 21 -2.09 0.99 -1.30
N GLN A 22 -2.64 0.41 -2.37
CA GLN A 22 -1.88 0.04 -3.58
C GLN A 22 -1.31 1.26 -4.30
N ARG A 23 -2.05 2.38 -4.33
CA ARG A 23 -1.54 3.64 -4.90
C ARG A 23 -0.37 4.19 -4.10
N ILE A 24 -0.44 4.11 -2.77
CA ILE A 24 0.65 4.53 -1.87
C ILE A 24 1.85 3.58 -2.02
N LEU A 25 1.63 2.27 -2.14
CA LEU A 25 2.70 1.31 -2.39
C LEU A 25 3.41 1.60 -3.72
N ALA A 26 2.67 1.74 -4.82
CA ALA A 26 3.24 2.05 -6.14
C ALA A 26 4.02 3.38 -6.15
N LEU A 27 3.54 4.37 -5.41
CA LEU A 27 4.22 5.64 -5.20
C LEU A 27 5.56 5.45 -4.46
N LEU A 28 5.56 4.68 -3.36
CA LEU A 28 6.77 4.38 -2.61
C LEU A 28 7.74 3.44 -3.33
N GLU A 29 7.25 2.62 -4.27
CA GLU A 29 8.06 1.75 -5.14
C GLU A 29 8.87 2.60 -6.12
N SER A 30 8.25 3.62 -6.67
CA SER A 30 8.89 4.59 -7.57
C SER A 30 9.82 5.53 -6.78
N ASP A 31 9.38 5.97 -5.61
CA ASP A 31 10.04 7.00 -4.81
C ASP A 31 10.36 6.42 -3.42
N LYS A 32 11.64 6.02 -3.23
CA LYS A 32 12.12 5.17 -2.11
C LYS A 32 11.58 5.51 -0.71
N SER A 33 11.25 6.78 -0.46
CA SER A 33 10.66 7.21 0.80
C SER A 33 9.94 8.54 0.65
N GLN A 34 8.73 8.64 1.20
CA GLN A 34 7.86 9.81 1.05
C GLN A 34 7.34 10.25 2.42
N THR A 35 7.02 11.53 2.60
CA THR A 35 6.33 12.01 3.81
C THR A 35 4.82 11.97 3.61
N PHE A 36 4.04 12.01 4.68
CA PHE A 36 2.58 12.07 4.59
C PHE A 36 2.10 13.25 3.71
N GLU A 37 2.76 14.40 3.83
CA GLU A 37 2.42 15.59 3.06
C GLU A 37 2.71 15.43 1.57
N GLN A 38 3.83 14.77 1.22
CA GLN A 38 4.16 14.44 -0.17
C GLN A 38 3.17 13.43 -0.75
N VAL A 39 2.79 12.39 0.00
CA VAL A 39 1.76 11.43 -0.43
C VAL A 39 0.43 12.13 -0.69
N ALA A 40 0.01 13.05 0.19
CA ALA A 40 -1.22 13.83 0.01
C ALA A 40 -1.14 14.79 -1.19
N THR A 41 0.05 15.32 -1.50
CA THR A 41 0.28 16.21 -2.65
C THR A 41 0.27 15.43 -3.97
N LEU A 42 0.85 14.23 -3.98
CA LEU A 42 0.92 13.36 -5.18
C LEU A 42 -0.39 12.62 -5.45
N LEU A 43 -1.24 12.47 -4.42
CA LEU A 43 -2.57 11.86 -4.52
C LEU A 43 -3.66 12.85 -4.08
N PRO A 44 -3.89 13.94 -4.83
CA PRO A 44 -4.86 14.99 -4.46
C PRO A 44 -6.32 14.50 -4.45
N ASP A 45 -6.58 13.36 -5.09
CA ASP A 45 -7.89 12.69 -5.14
C ASP A 45 -8.24 11.97 -3.81
N ILE A 46 -7.28 11.87 -2.88
CA ILE A 46 -7.40 11.12 -1.62
C ILE A 46 -7.33 12.09 -0.45
N SER A 47 -8.28 11.99 0.48
CA SER A 47 -8.25 12.80 1.70
C SER A 47 -7.11 12.42 2.63
N TRP A 48 -6.63 13.39 3.42
CA TRP A 48 -5.61 13.18 4.44
C TRP A 48 -5.96 12.05 5.43
N SER A 49 -7.23 11.92 5.78
CA SER A 49 -7.72 10.84 6.63
C SER A 49 -7.56 9.46 5.98
N GLN A 50 -7.83 9.34 4.68
CA GLN A 50 -7.64 8.08 3.95
C GLN A 50 -6.17 7.76 3.73
N VAL A 51 -5.34 8.76 3.44
CA VAL A 51 -3.88 8.57 3.39
C VAL A 51 -3.36 8.06 4.73
N PHE A 52 -3.78 8.66 5.84
CA PHE A 52 -3.36 8.24 7.18
C PHE A 52 -3.81 6.82 7.51
N LEU A 53 -5.08 6.49 7.26
CA LEU A 53 -5.62 5.15 7.49
C LEU A 53 -4.92 4.08 6.63
N ALA A 54 -4.65 4.39 5.36
CA ALA A 54 -3.95 3.47 4.48
C ALA A 54 -2.50 3.25 4.92
N ILE A 55 -1.77 4.31 5.29
CA ILE A 55 -0.40 4.19 5.80
C ILE A 55 -0.37 3.42 7.13
N ASP A 56 -1.31 3.67 8.05
CA ASP A 56 -1.44 2.93 9.30
C ASP A 56 -1.69 1.44 9.03
N ARG A 57 -2.59 1.10 8.10
CA ARG A 57 -2.88 -0.30 7.72
C ARG A 57 -1.68 -0.97 7.05
N LEU A 58 -1.00 -0.28 6.14
CA LEU A 58 0.24 -0.75 5.52
C LEU A 58 1.36 -0.94 6.56
N SER A 59 1.43 -0.05 7.56
CA SER A 59 2.44 -0.14 8.61
C SER A 59 2.16 -1.30 9.55
N ARG A 60 0.90 -1.56 9.91
CA ARG A 60 0.49 -2.71 10.74
C ARG A 60 0.65 -4.05 10.03
N SER A 61 0.42 -4.09 8.72
CA SER A 61 0.70 -5.29 7.90
C SER A 61 2.19 -5.48 7.63
N GLY A 62 3.04 -4.53 8.04
CA GLY A 62 4.48 -4.60 7.85
C GLY A 62 4.93 -4.36 6.41
N GLN A 63 4.06 -3.82 5.54
CA GLN A 63 4.39 -3.49 4.15
C GLN A 63 5.11 -2.14 4.02
N VAL A 64 4.91 -1.22 4.98
CA VAL A 64 5.66 0.05 5.05
C VAL A 64 6.26 0.23 6.45
N VAL A 65 7.35 0.97 6.51
CA VAL A 65 8.00 1.38 7.75
C VAL A 65 7.88 2.89 7.89
N LEU A 66 7.40 3.33 9.05
CA LEU A 66 7.41 4.72 9.45
C LEU A 66 8.70 5.02 10.22
N ARG A 67 9.50 5.95 9.69
CA ARG A 67 10.72 6.46 10.33
C ARG A 67 10.52 7.93 10.67
N LYS A 68 10.62 8.25 11.95
CA LYS A 68 10.63 9.65 12.41
C LYS A 68 11.95 10.30 11.96
N ILE A 69 11.86 11.46 11.31
CA ILE A 69 13.03 12.12 10.71
C ILE A 69 13.54 13.23 11.63
N SER A 70 12.69 14.22 11.91
CA SER A 70 12.95 15.38 12.78
C SER A 70 11.63 16.02 13.18
N GLY A 71 11.52 16.54 14.40
CA GLY A 71 10.32 17.25 14.86
C GLY A 71 9.05 16.39 14.81
N ARG A 72 8.05 16.87 14.04
CA ARG A 72 6.74 16.21 13.83
C ARG A 72 6.62 15.48 12.49
N ASP A 73 7.71 15.37 11.74
CA ASP A 73 7.72 14.73 10.43
C ASP A 73 8.02 13.23 10.49
N TYR A 74 7.20 12.48 9.75
CA TYR A 74 7.33 11.04 9.58
C TYR A 74 7.58 10.74 8.11
N ARG A 75 8.59 9.91 7.87
CA ARG A 75 8.90 9.34 6.56
C ARG A 75 8.32 7.94 6.48
N VAL A 76 7.53 7.72 5.45
CA VAL A 76 7.03 6.42 5.03
C VAL A 76 8.04 5.86 4.04
N SER A 77 8.38 4.59 4.19
CA SER A 77 9.24 3.87 3.24
C SER A 77 8.70 2.46 3.09
N LEU A 78 8.86 1.85 1.91
CA LEU A 78 8.47 0.45 1.76
C LEU A 78 9.32 -0.44 2.66
N ASN A 79 8.63 -1.33 3.36
CA ASN A 79 9.30 -2.44 3.99
C ASN A 79 9.54 -3.49 2.92
N ARG A 80 10.79 -3.62 2.49
CA ARG A 80 11.19 -4.59 1.47
C ARG A 80 11.19 -6.03 1.96
N THR A 81 10.55 -6.32 3.10
CA THR A 81 10.19 -7.67 3.51
C THR A 81 9.16 -8.21 2.52
N ARG A 82 9.68 -8.63 1.37
CA ARG A 82 9.01 -9.45 0.38
C ARG A 82 8.28 -10.58 1.13
N PRO A 83 7.00 -10.84 0.86
CA PRO A 83 6.41 -12.12 1.20
C PRO A 83 7.07 -13.15 0.28
N ASP A 84 8.18 -13.72 0.72
CA ASP A 84 8.74 -14.94 0.14
C ASP A 84 8.46 -16.08 1.11
N ALA A 85 7.33 -16.77 0.85
CA ALA A 85 7.04 -18.18 1.11
C ALA A 85 5.52 -18.38 1.22
#